data_AF-A0A3S4FHI8-F1
#
_entry.id   AF-A0A3S4FHI8-F1
#
_cell.length_a   1.000
_cell.length_b   1.000
_cell.length_c   1.000
_cell.angle_alpha   90.00
_cell.angle_beta   90.00
_cell.angle_gamma   90.00
#
_symmetry.space_group_name_H-M   'P 1'
#
loop_
_entity.id
_entity.type
_entity.pdbx_description
1 polymer ?
#
loop_
_entity_poly.entity_id
_entity_poly.type
_entity_poly.pdbx_seq_one_letter_code
_entity_poly.pdbx_strand_id
1 'polypeptide(L)'
;MSQTTVLALQGLSCMHCVGSTRKALEAVPGVTTADVTIDSAKVTGDADPQTLIEAVEQAGYHASLAGADSHPKTEPLVDATPSLPETQSAAQVLTPATSEQDDDSVQLLLSGMSCASCVSKVQNALQSVPGVEQARVNLAERSALITGAANPQQLIAAVEKAGYGAEMIQDETERRERQQQTAQDNMKRFRWQAALGLALGIPLMAWGLFGGSMTLTAQTQRPWLIVGLITLAVMVFAGGHFYRNAWRALKKRQRHHGYAGGARYRRCMAVFDQR
;
A
#
# COMPACT_ATOMS: atom_id res chain seq x y z
N MET A 1 24.06 13.47 48.65
CA MET A 1 23.15 14.51 48.11
C MET A 1 22.98 14.15 46.66
N SER A 2 21.87 13.56 46.25
CA SER A 2 21.73 13.01 44.89
C SER A 2 21.83 14.13 43.85
N GLN A 3 22.83 14.06 42.98
CA GLN A 3 22.99 15.00 41.87
C GLN A 3 22.16 14.52 40.67
N THR A 4 21.70 15.46 39.86
CA THR A 4 20.98 15.16 38.62
C THR A 4 21.88 15.52 37.46
N THR A 5 22.30 14.52 36.70
CA THR A 5 23.15 14.66 35.51
C THR A 5 22.29 14.50 34.27
N VAL A 6 22.40 15.44 33.32
CA VAL A 6 21.72 15.36 32.03
C VAL A 6 22.74 15.06 30.95
N LEU A 7 22.47 14.01 30.18
CA LEU A 7 23.28 13.55 29.06
C LEU A 7 22.50 13.78 27.77
N ALA A 8 23.14 14.34 26.75
CA ALA A 8 22.62 14.36 25.39
C ALA A 8 23.00 13.04 24.71
N LEU A 9 22.02 12.39 24.08
CA LEU A 9 22.19 11.08 23.46
C LEU A 9 22.10 11.18 21.93
N GLN A 10 22.92 10.40 21.25
CA GLN A 10 22.92 10.31 19.79
C GLN A 10 22.89 8.83 19.34
N GLY A 11 22.16 8.56 18.25
CA GLY A 11 22.09 7.23 17.63
C GLY A 11 20.90 6.35 18.06
N LEU A 12 20.04 6.83 18.98
CA LEU A 12 18.79 6.18 19.34
C LEU A 12 17.71 6.53 18.30
N SER A 13 16.95 5.55 17.83
CA SER A 13 15.87 5.77 16.84
C SER A 13 14.58 5.00 17.15
N CYS A 14 14.56 4.25 18.25
CA CYS A 14 13.51 3.28 18.53
C CYS A 14 13.26 3.10 20.05
N MET A 15 12.05 2.69 20.44
CA MET A 15 11.71 2.46 21.86
C MET A 15 12.52 1.31 22.49
N HIS A 16 12.95 0.31 21.71
CA HIS A 16 13.84 -0.75 22.18
C HIS A 16 15.25 -0.22 22.49
N CYS A 17 15.73 0.72 21.66
CA CYS A 17 17.01 1.39 21.81
C CYS A 17 17.03 2.16 23.13
N VAL A 18 15.97 2.92 23.41
CA VAL A 18 15.76 3.65 24.67
C VAL A 18 15.74 2.69 25.87
N GLY A 19 15.06 1.55 25.74
CA GLY A 19 15.01 0.53 26.80
C GLY A 19 16.38 -0.09 27.11
N SER A 20 17.18 -0.39 26.08
CA SER A 20 18.54 -0.93 26.23
C SER A 20 19.46 0.06 26.95
N THR A 21 19.40 1.33 26.56
CA THR A 21 20.22 2.39 27.18
C THR A 21 19.79 2.69 28.62
N ARG A 22 18.48 2.70 28.92
CA ARG A 22 17.99 2.79 30.30
C ARG A 22 18.55 1.67 31.17
N LYS A 23 18.48 0.43 30.69
CA LYS A 23 18.98 -0.74 31.43
C LYS A 23 20.49 -0.67 31.67
N ALA A 24 21.25 -0.15 30.71
CA ALA A 24 22.69 0.06 30.86
C ALA A 24 23.01 1.13 31.93
N LEU A 25 22.27 2.25 31.94
CA LEU A 25 22.44 3.32 32.93
C LEU A 25 22.00 2.90 34.34
N GLU A 26 20.93 2.13 34.48
CA GLU A 26 20.48 1.59 35.78
C GLU A 26 21.43 0.54 36.37
N ALA A 27 22.27 -0.09 35.53
CA ALA A 27 23.27 -1.06 35.99
C ALA A 27 24.53 -0.39 36.58
N VAL A 28 24.70 0.93 36.40
CA VAL A 28 25.85 1.67 36.92
C VAL A 28 25.71 1.87 38.44
N PRO A 29 26.75 1.50 39.24
CA PRO A 29 26.72 1.72 40.68
C PRO A 29 26.54 3.20 41.04
N GLY A 30 25.57 3.50 41.90
CA GLY A 30 25.29 4.87 42.35
C GLY A 30 24.18 5.60 41.55
N VAL A 31 23.57 4.94 40.57
CA VAL A 31 22.35 5.44 39.89
C VAL A 31 21.10 5.02 40.65
N THR A 32 20.28 6.00 41.03
CA THR A 32 18.99 5.76 41.71
C THR A 32 17.85 5.69 40.71
N THR A 33 17.88 6.51 39.67
CA THR A 33 16.85 6.54 38.61
C THR A 33 17.45 7.05 37.31
N ALA A 34 17.12 6.42 36.18
CA ALA A 34 17.49 6.89 34.85
C ALA A 34 16.24 7.02 33.98
N ASP A 35 15.89 8.25 33.63
CA ASP A 35 14.87 8.52 32.62
C ASP A 35 15.55 8.79 31.28
N VAL A 36 15.10 8.13 30.21
CA VAL A 36 15.78 8.10 28.92
C VAL A 36 14.76 8.37 27.82
N THR A 37 15.04 9.37 27.00
CA THR A 37 14.36 9.69 25.74
C THR A 37 15.27 9.39 24.55
N ILE A 38 14.83 9.69 23.34
CA ILE A 38 15.60 9.45 22.10
C ILE A 38 16.85 10.33 22.03
N ASP A 39 16.80 11.50 22.64
CA ASP A 39 17.74 12.60 22.51
C ASP A 39 18.43 12.97 23.83
N SER A 40 17.91 12.51 24.98
CA SER A 40 18.47 12.85 26.29
C SER A 40 18.29 11.74 27.32
N ALA A 41 19.20 11.65 28.29
CA ALA A 41 19.05 10.87 29.51
C ALA A 41 19.20 11.78 30.72
N LYS A 42 18.23 11.70 31.63
CA LYS A 42 18.28 12.34 32.94
C LYS A 42 18.54 11.28 34.00
N VAL A 43 19.73 11.31 34.58
CA VAL A 43 20.19 10.34 35.56
C VAL A 43 20.30 11.02 36.92
N THR A 44 19.65 10.45 37.93
CA THR A 44 19.72 10.94 39.31
C THR A 44 20.52 9.94 40.14
N GLY A 45 21.59 10.41 40.80
CA GLY A 45 22.48 9.55 41.57
C GLY A 45 23.74 10.24 42.08
N ASP A 46 24.63 9.46 42.66
CA ASP A 46 25.99 9.86 43.06
C ASP A 46 27.06 9.30 42.08
N ALA A 47 26.63 8.78 40.93
CA ALA A 47 27.50 8.22 39.90
C ALA A 47 28.26 9.30 39.12
N ASP A 48 29.52 9.02 38.79
CA ASP A 48 30.38 9.94 38.05
C ASP A 48 29.94 10.10 36.58
N PRO A 49 29.87 11.33 36.04
CA PRO A 49 29.45 11.58 34.67
C PRO A 49 30.21 10.82 33.59
N GLN A 50 31.51 10.55 33.78
CA GLN A 50 32.31 9.81 32.80
C GLN A 50 31.91 8.33 32.77
N THR A 51 31.64 7.75 33.94
CA THR A 51 31.17 6.36 34.07
C THR A 51 29.82 6.15 33.38
N LEU A 52 28.93 7.16 33.41
CA LEU A 52 27.65 7.12 32.71
C LEU A 52 27.81 7.16 31.19
N ILE A 53 28.75 7.97 30.68
CA ILE A 53 29.04 8.03 29.24
C ILE A 53 29.60 6.69 28.74
N GLU A 54 30.57 6.12 29.47
CA GLU A 54 31.15 4.81 29.13
C GLU A 54 30.09 3.70 29.07
N ALA A 55 29.13 3.70 30.00
CA ALA A 55 28.03 2.72 30.01
C ALA A 55 27.12 2.86 28.77
N VAL A 56 26.89 4.08 28.29
CA VAL A 56 26.11 4.32 27.07
C VAL A 56 26.89 3.92 25.81
N GLU A 57 28.20 4.17 25.78
CA GLU A 57 29.08 3.74 24.69
C GLU A 57 29.21 2.22 24.61
N GLN A 58 29.27 1.53 25.75
CA GLN A 58 29.20 0.07 25.82
C GLN A 58 27.87 -0.49 25.31
N ALA A 59 26.78 0.28 25.43
CA ALA A 59 25.48 -0.06 24.84
C ALA A 59 25.41 0.24 23.33
N GLY A 60 26.47 0.82 22.74
CA GLY A 60 26.59 1.11 21.32
C GLY A 60 26.01 2.47 20.90
N TYR A 61 25.84 3.41 21.83
CA TYR A 61 25.31 4.75 21.59
C TYR A 61 26.28 5.82 22.08
N HIS A 62 26.14 7.06 21.60
CA HIS A 62 27.00 8.16 22.05
C HIS A 62 26.28 9.04 23.07
N ALA A 63 26.98 9.42 24.14
CA ALA A 63 26.50 10.35 25.15
C ALA A 63 27.50 11.48 25.38
N SER A 64 27.00 12.71 25.56
CA SER A 64 27.81 13.85 26.00
C SER A 64 27.13 14.58 27.16
N LEU A 65 27.90 15.23 28.02
CA LEU A 65 27.32 16.03 29.11
C LEU A 65 26.59 17.24 28.53
N ALA A 66 25.31 17.35 28.85
CA ALA A 66 24.52 18.55 28.56
C ALA A 66 24.88 19.64 29.58
N GLY A 67 26.09 20.20 29.45
CA GLY A 67 26.54 21.33 30.24
C GLY A 67 25.94 22.64 29.72
N ALA A 68 25.01 23.21 30.49
CA ALA A 68 24.71 24.63 30.71
C ALA A 68 24.79 25.71 29.59
N ASP A 69 24.93 25.39 28.30
CA ASP A 69 24.95 26.38 27.21
C ASP A 69 24.15 25.91 26.00
N SER A 70 22.82 25.99 26.07
CA SER A 70 21.97 26.14 24.87
C SER A 70 20.56 26.50 25.29
N HIS A 71 20.34 27.79 25.55
CA HIS A 71 19.02 28.37 25.63
C HIS A 71 18.31 28.24 24.26
N PRO A 72 16.98 28.04 24.25
CA PRO A 72 16.20 27.95 23.02
C PRO A 72 16.07 29.36 22.43
N LYS A 73 16.52 29.58 21.19
CA LYS A 73 16.27 30.85 20.51
C LYS A 73 14.88 30.80 19.85
N THR A 74 13.88 31.27 20.58
CA THR A 74 12.58 31.68 20.04
C THR A 74 12.66 33.12 19.53
N GLU A 75 12.11 33.31 18.32
CA GLU A 75 11.56 34.55 17.74
C GLU A 75 12.49 35.70 17.27
N PRO A 76 12.01 36.65 16.42
CA PRO A 76 10.91 36.64 15.44
C PRO A 76 11.27 37.28 14.06
N LEU A 77 10.26 37.33 13.18
CA LEU A 77 10.21 37.96 11.85
C LEU A 77 10.71 39.42 11.84
N VAL A 78 11.38 39.83 10.75
CA VAL A 78 11.13 41.13 10.10
C VAL A 78 11.48 41.12 8.63
N ASP A 79 10.54 41.70 7.88
CA ASP A 79 10.46 42.01 6.46
C ASP A 79 11.72 42.49 5.75
N ALA A 80 11.87 42.05 4.50
CA ALA A 80 12.12 42.96 3.38
C ALA A 80 11.70 42.30 2.04
N THR A 81 10.51 42.65 1.55
CA THR A 81 10.17 42.69 0.11
C THR A 81 10.45 44.14 -0.33
N PRO A 82 11.10 44.46 -1.49
CA PRO A 82 10.56 44.19 -2.84
C PRO A 82 11.65 43.84 -3.89
N SER A 83 11.36 43.12 -4.97
CA SER A 83 10.71 43.67 -6.15
C SER A 83 10.69 42.59 -7.24
N LEU A 84 9.54 42.39 -7.87
CA LEU A 84 9.42 41.68 -9.15
C LEU A 84 9.94 42.57 -10.28
N PRO A 85 10.49 41.97 -11.36
CA PRO A 85 9.82 42.13 -12.63
C PRO A 85 9.44 40.79 -13.27
N GLU A 86 8.34 40.89 -13.99
CA GLU A 86 7.57 39.84 -14.63
C GLU A 86 8.30 39.09 -15.76
N THR A 87 7.90 37.82 -15.89
CA THR A 87 7.63 37.08 -17.13
C THR A 87 8.76 36.91 -18.13
N GLN A 88 9.39 35.73 -18.12
CA GLN A 88 9.56 34.90 -19.32
C GLN A 88 9.46 33.42 -18.96
N SER A 89 8.30 32.84 -19.28
CA SER A 89 8.14 31.55 -19.94
C SER A 89 9.23 30.48 -19.71
N ALA A 90 8.96 29.54 -18.81
CA ALA A 90 9.42 28.17 -18.98
C ALA A 90 8.35 27.23 -18.44
N ALA A 91 7.76 26.50 -19.40
CA ALA A 91 6.89 25.36 -19.31
C ALA A 91 6.78 24.67 -17.94
N GLN A 92 5.53 24.39 -17.60
CA GLN A 92 5.12 23.28 -16.76
C GLN A 92 5.99 22.05 -17.06
N VAL A 93 6.97 21.76 -16.20
CA VAL A 93 7.43 20.38 -16.04
C VAL A 93 6.41 19.69 -15.14
N LEU A 94 5.21 19.50 -15.69
CA LEU A 94 4.47 18.29 -15.43
C LEU A 94 5.26 17.23 -16.18
N THR A 95 6.30 16.68 -15.55
CA THR A 95 6.70 15.33 -15.91
C THR A 95 5.44 14.51 -15.67
N PRO A 96 4.81 13.91 -16.71
CA PRO A 96 4.01 12.76 -16.42
C PRO A 96 4.97 11.81 -15.73
N ALA A 97 4.56 11.23 -14.60
CA ALA A 97 5.05 9.94 -14.23
C ALA A 97 4.65 8.99 -15.37
N THR A 98 5.39 9.03 -16.47
CA THR A 98 5.56 7.88 -17.33
C THR A 98 6.19 6.88 -16.38
N SER A 99 5.35 6.04 -15.81
CA SER A 99 5.74 4.67 -15.54
C SER A 99 6.11 4.10 -16.91
N GLU A 100 7.30 4.50 -17.38
CA GLU A 100 8.02 3.74 -18.38
C GLU A 100 8.08 2.37 -17.75
N GLN A 101 7.32 1.46 -18.33
CA GLN A 101 7.50 0.06 -18.14
C GLN A 101 8.92 -0.21 -18.60
N ASP A 102 9.84 -0.07 -17.65
CA ASP A 102 11.20 -0.56 -17.73
C ASP A 102 11.00 -2.08 -17.77
N ASP A 103 11.02 -2.62 -18.99
CA ASP A 103 10.67 -4.01 -19.34
C ASP A 103 11.54 -5.04 -18.58
N ASP A 104 12.61 -4.55 -17.93
CA ASP A 104 13.54 -5.30 -17.09
C ASP A 104 13.56 -4.84 -15.61
N SER A 105 12.50 -4.19 -15.12
CA SER A 105 12.40 -3.80 -13.69
C SER A 105 11.62 -4.81 -12.85
N VAL A 106 12.27 -5.34 -11.80
CA VAL A 106 11.72 -6.30 -10.83
C VAL A 106 11.56 -5.61 -9.49
N GLN A 107 10.38 -5.74 -8.88
CA GLN A 107 10.11 -5.22 -7.54
C GLN A 107 9.97 -6.35 -6.52
N LEU A 108 10.68 -6.23 -5.40
CA LEU A 108 10.68 -7.17 -4.28
C LEU A 108 10.13 -6.49 -3.03
N LEU A 109 9.32 -7.21 -2.26
CA LEU A 109 8.95 -6.86 -0.90
C LEU A 109 9.94 -7.48 0.07
N LEU A 110 10.42 -6.68 1.02
CA LEU A 110 11.48 -7.04 1.94
C LEU A 110 10.95 -7.11 3.38
N SER A 111 11.46 -8.06 4.15
CA SER A 111 11.05 -8.31 5.53
C SER A 111 12.26 -8.37 6.47
N GLY A 112 12.10 -7.83 7.68
CA GLY A 112 13.16 -7.86 8.72
C GLY A 112 14.15 -6.69 8.70
N MET A 113 14.00 -5.71 7.81
CA MET A 113 14.81 -4.49 7.81
C MET A 113 14.21 -3.42 8.74
N SER A 114 15.05 -2.78 9.57
CA SER A 114 14.61 -1.78 10.55
C SER A 114 15.48 -0.51 10.59
N CYS A 115 16.62 -0.47 9.91
CA CYS A 115 17.53 0.67 9.96
C CYS A 115 18.27 0.90 8.63
N ALA A 116 18.91 2.05 8.49
CA ALA A 116 19.66 2.45 7.30
C ALA A 116 20.84 1.49 6.98
N SER A 117 21.46 0.89 7.99
CA SER A 117 22.53 -0.08 7.77
C SER A 117 22.04 -1.41 7.19
N CYS A 118 20.80 -1.82 7.51
CA CYS A 118 20.15 -2.96 6.85
C CYS A 118 19.91 -2.68 5.35
N VAL A 119 19.50 -1.46 5.00
CA VAL A 119 19.29 -1.03 3.61
C VAL A 119 20.57 -1.18 2.80
N SER A 120 21.69 -0.66 3.30
CA SER A 120 22.98 -0.77 2.60
C SER A 120 23.43 -2.23 2.42
N LYS A 121 23.24 -3.09 3.43
CA LYS A 121 23.56 -4.52 3.32
C LYS A 121 22.74 -5.21 2.24
N VAL A 122 21.43 -5.00 2.23
CA VAL A 122 20.52 -5.60 1.25
C VAL A 122 20.79 -5.06 -0.16
N GLN A 123 20.99 -3.76 -0.30
CA GLN A 123 21.31 -3.14 -1.58
C GLN A 123 22.62 -3.70 -2.15
N ASN A 124 23.68 -3.82 -1.35
CA ASN A 124 24.95 -4.39 -1.79
C ASN A 124 24.82 -5.88 -2.16
N ALA A 125 24.01 -6.64 -1.41
CA ALA A 125 23.74 -8.04 -1.73
C ALA A 125 23.02 -8.18 -3.08
N LEU A 126 22.01 -7.34 -3.35
CA LEU A 126 21.30 -7.31 -4.63
C LEU A 126 22.20 -6.88 -5.79
N GLN A 127 23.04 -5.86 -5.60
CA GLN A 127 24.00 -5.41 -6.63
C GLN A 127 25.07 -6.46 -6.96
N SER A 128 25.32 -7.42 -6.08
CA SER A 128 26.27 -8.52 -6.34
C SER A 128 25.70 -9.66 -7.18
N VAL A 129 24.39 -9.65 -7.48
CA VAL A 129 23.75 -10.68 -8.31
C VAL A 129 24.03 -10.42 -9.79
N PRO A 130 24.49 -11.43 -10.56
CA PRO A 130 24.69 -11.29 -12.00
C PRO A 130 23.41 -10.87 -12.74
N GLY A 131 23.52 -9.87 -13.60
CA GLY A 131 22.39 -9.34 -14.37
C GLY A 131 21.67 -8.16 -13.72
N VAL A 132 22.09 -7.71 -12.53
CA VAL A 132 21.59 -6.47 -11.92
C VAL A 132 22.39 -5.28 -12.44
N GLU A 133 21.69 -4.32 -13.06
CA GLU A 133 22.28 -3.04 -13.48
C GLU A 133 22.16 -1.99 -12.38
N GLN A 134 20.98 -1.93 -11.75
CA GLN A 134 20.71 -1.02 -10.65
C GLN A 134 19.81 -1.67 -9.62
N ALA A 135 20.13 -1.51 -8.32
CA ALA A 135 19.25 -1.88 -7.22
C ALA A 135 19.05 -0.69 -6.29
N ARG A 136 17.80 -0.33 -6.04
CA ARG A 136 17.39 0.72 -5.10
C ARG A 136 16.48 0.11 -4.03
N VAL A 137 16.77 0.42 -2.77
CA VAL A 137 16.02 -0.13 -1.64
C VAL A 137 15.33 1.03 -0.91
N ASN A 138 14.03 0.89 -0.68
CA ASN A 138 13.20 1.84 0.05
C ASN A 138 12.80 1.24 1.41
N LEU A 139 13.34 1.80 2.49
CA LEU A 139 13.03 1.34 3.85
C LEU A 139 11.58 1.70 4.27
N ALA A 140 11.04 2.82 3.80
CA ALA A 140 9.70 3.28 4.17
C ALA A 140 8.62 2.34 3.64
N GLU A 141 8.78 1.89 2.39
CA GLU A 141 7.88 0.95 1.73
C GLU A 141 8.26 -0.51 1.97
N ARG A 142 9.44 -0.75 2.57
CA ARG A 142 10.06 -2.08 2.69
C ARG A 142 10.11 -2.80 1.34
N SER A 143 10.48 -2.06 0.30
CA SER A 143 10.52 -2.55 -1.08
C SER A 143 11.92 -2.36 -1.67
N ALA A 144 12.25 -3.16 -2.68
CA ALA A 144 13.40 -2.94 -3.53
C ALA A 144 12.96 -2.94 -4.98
N LEU A 145 13.48 -1.98 -5.75
CA LEU A 145 13.34 -1.91 -7.20
C LEU A 145 14.69 -2.23 -7.83
N ILE A 146 14.70 -3.24 -8.68
CA ILE A 146 15.88 -3.77 -9.35
C ILE A 146 15.66 -3.61 -10.86
N THR A 147 16.61 -3.01 -11.56
CA THR A 147 16.63 -2.93 -13.02
C THR A 147 17.71 -3.86 -13.55
N GLY A 148 17.37 -4.67 -14.55
CA GLY A 148 18.27 -5.56 -15.29
C GLY A 148 17.70 -6.96 -15.47
N ALA A 149 18.34 -7.75 -16.34
CA ALA A 149 17.92 -9.11 -16.70
C ALA A 149 18.23 -10.20 -15.65
N ALA A 150 18.31 -9.82 -14.36
CA ALA A 150 18.63 -10.74 -13.27
C ALA A 150 17.49 -11.73 -13.03
N ASN A 151 17.84 -13.00 -12.79
CA ASN A 151 16.85 -14.01 -12.45
C ASN A 151 16.24 -13.69 -11.07
N PRO A 152 14.90 -13.59 -10.94
CA PRO A 152 14.32 -13.14 -9.68
C PRO A 152 14.46 -14.10 -8.51
N GLN A 153 14.54 -15.41 -8.76
CA GLN A 153 14.81 -16.38 -7.70
C GLN A 153 16.22 -16.18 -7.11
N GLN A 154 17.19 -15.75 -7.93
CA GLN A 154 18.54 -15.43 -7.45
C GLN A 154 18.56 -14.16 -6.60
N LEU A 155 17.74 -13.16 -6.93
CA LEU A 155 17.59 -11.95 -6.12
C LEU A 155 17.04 -12.28 -4.72
N ILE A 156 15.99 -13.10 -4.64
CA ILE A 156 15.42 -13.55 -3.36
C ILE A 156 16.49 -14.28 -2.54
N ALA A 157 17.19 -15.24 -3.14
CA ALA A 157 18.22 -16.02 -2.46
C ALA A 157 19.38 -15.15 -1.95
N ALA A 158 19.75 -14.09 -2.67
CA ALA A 158 20.79 -13.16 -2.23
C ALA A 158 20.36 -12.37 -0.98
N VAL A 159 19.09 -11.94 -0.92
CA VAL A 159 18.53 -11.25 0.25
C VAL A 159 18.40 -12.19 1.45
N GLU A 160 17.94 -13.41 1.23
CA GLU A 160 17.85 -14.45 2.26
C GLU A 160 19.23 -14.79 2.83
N LYS A 161 20.25 -14.89 1.97
CA LYS A 161 21.65 -15.07 2.40
C LYS A 161 22.18 -13.89 3.21
N ALA A 162 21.68 -12.68 2.99
CA ALA A 162 21.97 -11.51 3.81
C ALA A 162 21.23 -11.50 5.17
N GLY A 163 20.31 -12.45 5.39
CA GLY A 163 19.56 -12.63 6.64
C GLY A 163 18.21 -11.92 6.67
N TYR A 164 17.65 -11.53 5.51
CA TYR A 164 16.38 -10.83 5.41
C TYR A 164 15.39 -11.63 4.57
N GLY A 165 14.08 -11.43 4.79
CA GLY A 165 13.07 -12.04 3.93
C GLY A 165 12.91 -11.24 2.64
N ALA A 166 12.81 -11.91 1.51
CA ALA A 166 12.41 -11.30 0.24
C ALA A 166 11.28 -12.11 -0.39
N GLU A 167 10.23 -11.42 -0.77
CA GLU A 167 9.14 -11.98 -1.56
C GLU A 167 9.02 -11.13 -2.82
N MET A 168 9.13 -11.75 -3.99
CA MET A 168 8.82 -11.03 -5.21
C MET A 168 7.37 -10.61 -5.16
N ILE A 169 7.08 -9.40 -5.64
CA ILE A 169 5.73 -9.02 -6.02
C ILE A 169 5.35 -9.89 -7.24
N GLN A 170 5.03 -11.16 -7.00
CA GLN A 170 4.58 -12.16 -7.98
C GLN A 170 3.26 -11.75 -8.65
N ASP A 171 2.60 -10.71 -8.14
CA ASP A 171 1.22 -10.38 -8.43
C ASP A 171 1.08 -9.10 -9.28
N GLU A 172 2.10 -8.64 -10.00
CA GLU A 172 1.92 -7.53 -10.94
C GLU A 172 1.92 -7.98 -12.39
N THR A 173 2.94 -8.69 -12.87
CA THR A 173 2.94 -9.26 -14.22
C THR A 173 1.93 -10.40 -14.36
N GLU A 174 1.92 -11.39 -13.47
CA GLU A 174 0.90 -12.46 -13.51
C GLU A 174 -0.52 -11.94 -13.24
N ARG A 175 -0.73 -10.94 -12.34
CA ARG A 175 -2.07 -10.35 -12.21
C ARG A 175 -2.42 -9.53 -13.42
N ARG A 176 -1.50 -8.78 -14.03
CA ARG A 176 -1.79 -8.05 -15.27
C ARG A 176 -2.15 -9.03 -16.37
N GLU A 177 -1.45 -10.15 -16.51
CA GLU A 177 -1.78 -11.21 -17.47
C GLU A 177 -3.14 -11.85 -17.16
N ARG A 178 -3.40 -12.27 -15.91
CA ARG A 178 -4.70 -12.84 -15.52
C ARG A 178 -5.84 -11.82 -15.63
N GLN A 179 -5.60 -10.55 -15.31
CA GLN A 179 -6.58 -9.46 -15.45
C GLN A 179 -6.84 -9.17 -16.93
N GLN A 180 -5.82 -9.16 -17.78
CA GLN A 180 -5.96 -9.01 -19.23
C GLN A 180 -6.70 -10.19 -19.85
N GLN A 181 -6.38 -11.42 -19.46
CA GLN A 181 -7.09 -12.63 -19.90
C GLN A 181 -8.56 -12.57 -19.48
N THR A 182 -8.84 -12.18 -18.23
CA THR A 182 -10.21 -12.03 -17.73
C THR A 182 -10.96 -10.90 -18.46
N ALA A 183 -10.29 -9.79 -18.77
CA ALA A 183 -10.86 -8.69 -19.54
C ALA A 183 -11.17 -9.12 -20.99
N GLN A 184 -10.28 -9.89 -21.63
CA GLN A 184 -10.47 -10.42 -22.98
C GLN A 184 -11.63 -11.43 -23.03
N ASP A 185 -11.73 -12.32 -22.06
CA ASP A 185 -12.80 -13.33 -22.02
C ASP A 185 -14.17 -12.71 -21.70
N ASN A 186 -14.20 -11.70 -20.84
CA ASN A 186 -15.40 -10.89 -20.62
C ASN A 186 -15.80 -10.16 -21.90
N MET A 187 -14.83 -9.57 -22.63
CA MET A 187 -15.08 -8.88 -23.90
C MET A 187 -15.67 -9.82 -24.95
N LYS A 188 -15.15 -11.04 -25.11
CA LYS A 188 -15.68 -12.04 -26.06
C LYS A 188 -17.16 -12.35 -25.78
N ARG A 189 -17.54 -12.53 -24.52
CA ARG A 189 -18.94 -12.80 -24.12
C ARG A 189 -19.86 -11.63 -24.45
N PHE A 190 -19.45 -10.40 -24.13
CA PHE A 190 -20.20 -9.19 -24.47
C PHE A 190 -20.33 -9.00 -25.99
N ARG A 191 -19.24 -9.22 -26.73
CA ARG A 191 -19.22 -9.11 -28.19
C ARG A 191 -20.14 -10.12 -28.86
N TRP A 192 -20.17 -11.36 -28.39
CA TRP A 192 -21.04 -12.39 -28.95
C TRP A 192 -22.53 -12.10 -28.67
N GLN A 193 -22.87 -11.58 -27.48
CA GLN A 193 -24.23 -11.14 -27.16
C GLN A 193 -24.67 -9.95 -28.03
N ALA A 194 -23.79 -8.97 -28.22
CA ALA A 194 -24.04 -7.84 -29.11
C ALA A 194 -24.22 -8.29 -30.57
N ALA A 195 -23.39 -9.23 -31.04
CA ALA A 195 -23.50 -9.81 -32.37
C ALA A 195 -24.83 -10.55 -32.57
N LEU A 196 -25.30 -11.31 -31.58
CA LEU A 196 -26.59 -12.02 -31.64
C LEU A 196 -27.77 -11.04 -31.76
N GLY A 197 -27.78 -9.95 -30.98
CA GLY A 197 -28.81 -8.92 -31.06
C GLY A 197 -28.78 -8.18 -32.40
N LEU A 198 -27.59 -7.84 -32.88
CA LEU A 198 -27.38 -7.15 -34.16
C LEU A 198 -27.77 -8.04 -35.35
N ALA A 199 -27.47 -9.35 -35.29
CA ALA A 199 -27.89 -10.32 -36.30
C ALA A 199 -29.41 -10.51 -36.39
N LEU A 200 -30.15 -10.25 -35.32
CA LEU A 200 -31.62 -10.26 -35.32
C LEU A 200 -32.23 -8.90 -35.70
N GLY A 201 -31.60 -7.82 -35.23
CA GLY A 201 -32.05 -6.45 -35.48
C GLY A 201 -31.85 -6.01 -36.93
N ILE A 202 -30.70 -6.34 -37.55
CA ILE A 202 -30.41 -5.93 -38.94
C ILE A 202 -31.43 -6.50 -39.93
N PRO A 203 -31.77 -7.81 -39.93
CA PRO A 203 -32.78 -8.34 -40.83
C PRO A 203 -34.17 -7.73 -40.61
N LEU A 204 -34.55 -7.46 -39.35
CA LEU A 204 -35.83 -6.82 -39.03
C LEU A 204 -35.91 -5.38 -39.54
N MET A 205 -34.82 -4.61 -39.38
CA MET A 205 -34.69 -3.26 -39.95
C MET A 205 -34.68 -3.27 -41.47
N ALA A 206 -33.95 -4.20 -42.09
CA ALA A 206 -33.91 -4.35 -43.54
C ALA A 206 -35.31 -4.68 -44.10
N TRP A 207 -36.04 -5.60 -43.47
CA TRP A 207 -37.42 -5.92 -43.85
C TRP A 207 -38.35 -4.70 -43.84
N GLY A 208 -38.20 -3.82 -42.85
CA GLY A 208 -38.92 -2.55 -42.79
C GLY A 208 -38.55 -1.59 -43.93
N LEU A 209 -37.27 -1.52 -44.28
CA LEU A 209 -36.76 -0.63 -45.33
C LEU A 209 -37.12 -1.11 -46.76
N PHE A 210 -37.15 -2.42 -46.99
CA PHE A 210 -37.49 -3.04 -48.28
C PHE A 210 -39.00 -3.16 -48.54
N GLY A 211 -39.84 -2.44 -47.79
CA GLY A 211 -41.28 -2.35 -48.06
C GLY A 211 -42.13 -3.48 -47.46
N GLY A 212 -41.64 -4.16 -46.43
CA GLY A 212 -42.44 -5.14 -45.69
C GLY A 212 -43.69 -4.50 -45.06
N SER A 213 -44.84 -5.19 -45.13
CA SER A 213 -46.08 -4.71 -44.51
C SER A 213 -45.97 -4.69 -42.99
N MET A 214 -45.76 -3.50 -42.41
CA MET A 214 -45.80 -3.26 -40.95
C MET A 214 -47.24 -3.21 -40.41
N THR A 215 -48.18 -3.91 -41.04
CA THR A 215 -49.56 -3.99 -40.59
C THR A 215 -49.80 -5.31 -39.89
N LEU A 216 -50.41 -5.27 -38.70
CA LEU A 216 -50.93 -6.47 -38.03
C LEU A 216 -52.20 -6.91 -38.76
N THR A 217 -52.06 -7.82 -39.71
CA THR A 217 -53.16 -8.51 -40.38
C THR A 217 -53.18 -9.98 -39.91
N ALA A 218 -54.30 -10.68 -40.11
CA ALA A 218 -54.42 -12.08 -39.72
C ALA A 218 -53.33 -12.99 -40.34
N GLN A 219 -52.80 -12.63 -41.53
CA GLN A 219 -51.72 -13.34 -42.21
C GLN A 219 -50.33 -13.00 -41.65
N THR A 220 -50.08 -11.74 -41.29
CA THR A 220 -48.78 -11.27 -40.75
C THR A 220 -48.66 -11.48 -39.23
N GLN A 221 -49.74 -11.84 -38.53
CA GLN A 221 -49.72 -12.10 -37.08
C GLN A 221 -48.77 -13.25 -36.69
N ARG A 222 -48.73 -14.34 -37.46
CA ARG A 222 -47.85 -15.50 -37.19
C ARG A 222 -46.36 -15.15 -37.26
N PRO A 223 -45.82 -14.51 -38.32
CA PRO A 223 -44.41 -14.12 -38.36
C PRO A 223 -44.06 -13.10 -37.28
N TRP A 224 -44.95 -12.16 -36.95
CA TRP A 224 -44.73 -11.22 -35.83
C TRP A 224 -44.63 -11.91 -34.47
N LEU A 225 -45.47 -12.93 -34.21
CA LEU A 225 -45.34 -13.75 -32.99
C LEU A 225 -44.01 -14.50 -32.94
N ILE A 226 -43.53 -15.02 -34.08
CA ILE A 226 -42.23 -15.69 -34.17
C ILE A 226 -41.10 -14.70 -33.86
N VAL A 227 -41.11 -13.50 -34.44
CA VAL A 227 -40.11 -12.45 -34.14
C VAL A 227 -40.14 -12.06 -32.67
N GLY A 228 -41.33 -11.90 -32.08
CA GLY A 228 -41.49 -11.62 -30.65
C GLY A 228 -40.93 -12.75 -29.77
N LEU A 229 -41.21 -14.01 -30.12
CA LEU A 229 -40.74 -15.18 -29.38
C LEU A 229 -39.22 -15.36 -29.49
N ILE A 230 -38.64 -15.10 -30.67
CA ILE A 230 -37.20 -15.11 -30.88
C ILE A 230 -36.53 -13.98 -30.07
N THR A 231 -37.11 -12.77 -30.08
CA THR A 231 -36.59 -11.63 -29.29
C THR A 231 -36.65 -11.92 -27.80
N LEU A 232 -37.75 -12.52 -27.32
CA LEU A 232 -37.89 -12.99 -25.94
C LEU A 232 -36.84 -14.05 -25.61
N ALA A 233 -36.61 -15.02 -26.49
CA ALA A 233 -35.59 -16.05 -26.29
C ALA A 233 -34.17 -15.46 -26.20
N VAL A 234 -33.83 -14.49 -27.05
CA VAL A 234 -32.55 -13.76 -26.99
C VAL A 234 -32.41 -12.98 -25.68
N MET A 235 -33.46 -12.29 -25.24
CA MET A 235 -33.44 -11.54 -23.98
C MET A 235 -33.24 -12.47 -22.76
N VAL A 236 -33.86 -13.65 -22.77
CA VAL A 236 -33.68 -14.67 -21.72
C VAL A 236 -32.27 -15.29 -21.77
N PHE A 237 -31.72 -15.56 -22.95
CA PHE A 237 -30.42 -16.21 -23.09
C PHE A 237 -29.26 -15.24 -22.80
N ALA A 238 -29.32 -14.00 -23.32
CA ALA A 238 -28.33 -12.96 -23.07
C ALA A 238 -28.42 -12.40 -21.64
N GLY A 239 -29.64 -12.19 -21.13
CA GLY A 239 -29.89 -11.65 -19.79
C GLY A 239 -29.92 -12.69 -18.66
N GLY A 240 -29.90 -14.00 -18.99
CA GLY A 240 -30.18 -15.08 -18.05
C GLY A 240 -29.30 -15.10 -16.79
N HIS A 241 -28.05 -14.65 -16.88
CA HIS A 241 -27.16 -14.53 -15.72
C HIS A 241 -27.67 -13.49 -14.71
N PHE A 242 -28.14 -12.33 -15.18
CA PHE A 242 -28.72 -11.30 -14.32
C PHE A 242 -30.03 -11.77 -13.68
N TYR A 243 -30.94 -12.37 -14.46
CA TYR A 243 -32.20 -12.90 -13.94
C TYR A 243 -31.97 -13.98 -12.88
N ARG A 244 -31.00 -14.88 -13.08
CA ARG A 244 -30.63 -15.91 -12.09
C ARG A 244 -30.06 -15.31 -10.81
N ASN A 245 -29.22 -14.29 -10.91
CA ASN A 245 -28.62 -13.64 -9.74
C ASN A 245 -29.67 -12.83 -8.96
N ALA A 246 -30.55 -12.10 -9.64
CA ALA A 246 -31.68 -11.39 -9.02
C ALA A 246 -32.65 -12.35 -8.33
N TRP A 247 -32.99 -13.47 -8.97
CA TRP A 247 -33.86 -14.49 -8.39
C TRP A 247 -33.25 -15.15 -7.14
N ARG A 248 -31.93 -15.42 -7.15
CA ARG A 248 -31.21 -15.94 -5.99
C ARG A 248 -31.12 -14.93 -4.85
N ALA A 249 -30.94 -13.64 -5.16
CA ALA A 249 -30.93 -12.56 -4.17
C ALA A 249 -32.31 -12.41 -3.49
N LEU A 250 -33.39 -12.47 -4.26
CA LEU A 250 -34.76 -12.47 -3.73
C LEU A 250 -35.03 -13.71 -2.86
N LYS A 251 -34.61 -14.89 -3.30
CA LYS A 251 -34.78 -16.14 -2.55
C LYS A 251 -34.02 -16.16 -1.21
N LYS A 252 -32.85 -15.51 -1.12
CA LYS A 252 -32.10 -15.39 0.15
C LYS A 252 -32.70 -14.36 1.11
N ARG A 253 -33.32 -13.29 0.61
CA ARG A 253 -33.95 -12.25 1.45
C ARG A 253 -35.18 -12.76 2.22
N GLN A 254 -35.85 -13.80 1.72
CA GLN A 254 -37.00 -14.43 2.40
C GLN A 254 -36.63 -15.23 3.68
N ARG A 255 -35.34 -15.50 3.97
CA ARG A 255 -34.93 -16.19 5.20
C ARG A 255 -34.59 -15.26 6.37
N HIS A 256 -34.59 -13.94 6.19
CA HIS A 256 -34.23 -12.95 7.23
C HIS A 256 -35.40 -12.07 7.69
N HIS A 257 -36.65 -12.51 7.53
CA HIS A 257 -37.84 -11.84 8.10
C HIS A 257 -38.45 -12.59 9.29
N GLY A 258 -37.62 -13.32 10.04
CA GLY A 258 -37.94 -13.80 11.37
C GLY A 258 -36.67 -13.78 12.23
N TYR A 259 -36.70 -13.03 13.33
CA TYR A 259 -35.62 -12.84 14.33
C TYR A 259 -34.43 -11.96 13.91
N ALA A 260 -34.41 -10.72 14.43
CA ALA A 260 -33.36 -10.22 15.34
C ALA A 260 -33.43 -8.69 15.46
N GLY A 261 -34.51 -8.20 16.05
CA GLY A 261 -34.46 -6.95 16.80
C GLY A 261 -33.69 -7.20 18.10
N GLY A 262 -32.75 -6.31 18.43
CA GLY A 262 -32.27 -6.10 19.80
C GLY A 262 -31.30 -7.13 20.40
N ALA A 263 -30.04 -7.18 19.96
CA ALA A 263 -28.99 -7.86 20.75
C ALA A 263 -27.53 -7.40 20.49
N ARG A 264 -27.27 -6.30 19.76
CA ARG A 264 -25.88 -5.85 19.51
C ARG A 264 -25.44 -4.57 20.21
N TYR A 265 -26.33 -3.87 20.92
CA TYR A 265 -25.97 -2.61 21.58
C TYR A 265 -25.51 -2.74 23.04
N ARG A 266 -25.65 -3.91 23.68
CA ARG A 266 -25.26 -4.09 25.10
C ARG A 266 -23.79 -4.44 25.35
N ARG A 267 -22.97 -4.66 24.31
CA ARG A 267 -21.56 -5.03 24.51
C ARG A 267 -20.57 -3.86 24.48
N CYS A 268 -21.02 -2.65 24.13
CA CYS A 268 -20.15 -1.46 24.13
C CYS A 268 -20.21 -0.63 25.42
N MET A 269 -21.16 -0.89 26.33
CA MET A 269 -21.34 -0.05 27.54
C MET A 269 -20.70 -0.63 28.81
N ALA A 270 -20.20 -1.86 28.79
CA ALA A 270 -19.61 -2.53 29.96
C ALA A 270 -18.06 -2.44 30.03
N VAL A 271 -17.41 -1.77 29.06
CA VAL A 271 -15.93 -1.63 29.02
C VAL A 271 -15.47 -0.21 29.34
N PHE A 272 -16.39 0.74 29.54
CA PHE A 272 -16.07 2.14 29.86
C PHE A 272 -16.24 2.52 31.34
N ASP A 273 -16.52 1.53 32.21
CA ASP A 273 -16.76 1.74 33.65
C ASP A 273 -15.77 0.91 34.51
N GLN A 274 -14.51 0.84 34.09
CA GLN A 274 -13.38 0.31 34.88
C GLN A 274 -12.02 0.94 34.49
N ARG A 275 -11.96 2.27 34.31
CA ARG A 275 -10.74 3.06 34.48
C ARG A 275 -11.07 4.44 35.01
#